data_AF-A0A7S3MEN3-F1
#
_entry.id   AF-A0A7S3MEN3-F1
#
_cell.length_a   1.000
_cell.length_b   1.000
_cell.length_c   1.000
_cell.angle_alpha   90.00
_cell.angle_beta   90.00
_cell.angle_gamma   90.00
#
_symmetry.space_group_name_H-M   'P 1'
#
loop_
_entity.id
_entity.type
_entity.pdbx_description
1 polymer ?
#
loop_
_entity_poly.entity_id
_entity_poly.type
_entity_poly.pdbx_seq_one_letter_code
_entity_poly.pdbx_strand_id
1 'polypeptide(L)'
;SSSNAAMPLEVQRSCRQNRLRFAHFEAAQQLMYAAVDQAFYSYHPLDHLQGAGDDWSRVAAEGVQRHLTSALGRFDSDLASGHFDGSFTALLGLSRPSKFDHLVHYGGSYYCYLFNRALSSHVWQHSFREDPFGAGSGGPLKELLRGGSVVQSL
;
A
#
# COMPACT_ATOMS: atom_id res chain seq x y z
N SER A 1 32.70 -18.24 -22.01
CA SER A 1 31.36 -18.79 -22.24
C SER A 1 30.57 -18.67 -20.94
N SER A 2 29.64 -17.73 -20.85
CA SER A 2 28.73 -17.61 -19.70
C SER A 2 27.68 -18.71 -19.81
N SER A 3 27.60 -19.56 -18.79
CA SER A 3 26.72 -20.73 -18.76
C SER A 3 25.26 -20.29 -18.65
N ASN A 4 24.46 -20.63 -19.65
CA ASN A 4 22.99 -20.54 -19.64
C ASN A 4 22.36 -21.63 -18.72
N ALA A 5 23.04 -21.98 -17.62
CA ALA A 5 22.65 -23.08 -16.76
C ALA A 5 21.42 -22.68 -15.91
N ALA A 6 20.43 -23.55 -15.87
CA ALA A 6 19.23 -23.36 -15.05
C ALA A 6 19.61 -23.26 -13.56
N MET A 7 18.83 -22.46 -12.81
CA MET A 7 19.01 -22.29 -11.37
C MET A 7 18.96 -23.65 -10.64
N PRO A 8 19.90 -23.96 -9.73
CA PRO A 8 19.89 -25.22 -8.98
C PRO A 8 18.59 -25.41 -8.18
N LEU A 9 18.09 -26.66 -8.12
CA LEU A 9 16.82 -26.99 -7.45
C LEU A 9 16.78 -26.62 -5.96
N GLU A 10 17.92 -26.69 -5.28
CA GLU A 10 18.05 -26.29 -3.87
C GLU A 10 17.77 -24.79 -3.69
N VAL A 11 18.34 -23.96 -4.57
CA VAL A 11 18.11 -22.52 -4.58
C VAL A 11 16.64 -22.22 -4.88
N GLN A 12 16.03 -22.91 -5.87
CA GLN A 12 14.61 -22.74 -6.18
C GLN A 12 13.70 -23.07 -4.98
N ARG A 13 13.98 -24.14 -4.23
CA ARG A 13 13.22 -24.49 -3.03
C ARG A 13 13.39 -23.46 -1.92
N SER A 14 14.62 -23.02 -1.67
CA SER A 14 14.91 -21.98 -0.69
C SER A 14 14.18 -20.67 -1.03
N CYS A 15 14.20 -20.24 -2.29
CA CYS A 15 13.45 -19.06 -2.74
C CYS A 15 11.94 -19.21 -2.48
N ARG A 16 11.36 -20.39 -2.77
CA ARG A 16 9.92 -20.64 -2.52
C ARG A 16 9.57 -20.61 -1.03
N GLN A 17 10.38 -21.27 -0.19
CA GLN A 17 10.18 -21.31 1.26
C GLN A 17 10.30 -19.91 1.89
N ASN A 18 11.17 -19.08 1.34
CA ASN A 18 11.47 -17.77 1.89
C ASN A 18 10.70 -16.62 1.21
N ARG A 19 9.82 -16.93 0.25
CA ARG A 19 9.06 -15.93 -0.52
C ARG A 19 8.25 -14.96 0.33
N LEU A 20 7.76 -15.43 1.48
CA LEU A 20 6.91 -14.63 2.37
C LEU A 20 7.65 -14.10 3.60
N ARG A 21 8.98 -14.25 3.66
CA ARG A 21 9.76 -13.61 4.72
C ARG A 21 9.53 -12.10 4.65
N PHE A 22 9.15 -11.52 5.78
CA PHE A 22 8.84 -10.09 5.94
C PHE A 22 7.64 -9.57 5.13
N ALA A 23 6.79 -10.43 4.56
CA ALA A 23 5.58 -10.00 3.85
C ALA A 23 4.63 -9.17 4.75
N HIS A 24 4.65 -9.40 6.06
CA HIS A 24 3.90 -8.60 7.04
C HIS A 24 4.46 -7.19 7.20
N PHE A 25 5.79 -6.99 7.12
CA PHE A 25 6.39 -5.66 7.13
C PHE A 25 6.01 -4.87 5.87
N GLU A 26 6.05 -5.52 4.71
CA GLU A 26 5.63 -4.89 3.45
C GLU A 26 4.15 -4.48 3.51
N ALA A 27 3.27 -5.36 4.01
CA ALA A 27 1.85 -5.06 4.17
C ALA A 27 1.62 -3.92 5.17
N ALA A 28 2.31 -3.93 6.32
CA ALA A 28 2.23 -2.85 7.30
C ALA A 28 2.69 -1.51 6.71
N GLN A 29 3.78 -1.52 5.95
CA GLN A 29 4.27 -0.33 5.24
C GLN A 29 3.23 0.21 4.25
N GLN A 30 2.62 -0.65 3.44
CA GLN A 30 1.59 -0.22 2.49
C GLN A 30 0.34 0.33 3.20
N LEU A 31 -0.04 -0.26 4.32
CA LEU A 31 -1.17 0.20 5.13
C LEU A 31 -0.91 1.59 5.71
N MET A 32 0.30 1.82 6.19
CA MET A 32 0.70 3.12 6.71
C MET A 32 0.76 4.20 5.63
N TYR A 33 1.27 3.88 4.43
CA TYR A 33 1.22 4.84 3.31
C TYR A 33 -0.21 5.15 2.87
N ALA A 34 -1.10 4.15 2.86
CA ALA A 34 -2.52 4.38 2.61
C ALA A 34 -3.16 5.27 3.68
N ALA A 35 -2.81 5.06 4.94
CA ALA A 35 -3.25 5.90 6.05
C ALA A 35 -2.80 7.35 5.92
N VAL A 36 -1.51 7.59 5.59
CA VAL A 36 -0.96 8.93 5.36
C VAL A 36 -1.67 9.62 4.19
N ASP A 37 -1.87 8.89 3.09
CA ASP A 37 -2.56 9.38 1.90
C ASP A 37 -4.01 9.80 2.22
N GLN A 38 -4.77 8.94 2.92
CA GLN A 38 -6.13 9.29 3.35
C GLN A 38 -6.16 10.43 4.36
N ALA A 39 -5.23 10.47 5.32
CA ALA A 39 -5.14 11.55 6.29
C ALA A 39 -4.84 12.89 5.61
N PHE A 40 -3.92 12.91 4.64
CA PHE A 40 -3.59 14.12 3.88
C PHE A 40 -4.80 14.64 3.10
N TYR A 41 -5.50 13.77 2.37
CA TYR A 41 -6.63 14.15 1.51
C TYR A 41 -7.97 14.34 2.23
N SER A 42 -8.07 13.92 3.50
CA SER A 42 -9.24 14.21 4.35
C SER A 42 -9.13 15.52 5.13
N TYR A 43 -7.94 16.15 5.14
CA TYR A 43 -7.75 17.45 5.78
C TYR A 43 -8.31 18.56 4.90
N HIS A 44 -9.12 19.45 5.49
CA HIS A 44 -9.68 20.61 4.81
C HIS A 44 -9.06 21.91 5.38
N PRO A 45 -8.02 22.46 4.74
CA PRO A 45 -7.27 23.58 5.31
C PRO A 45 -8.13 24.81 5.57
N LEU A 46 -9.11 25.08 4.71
CA LEU A 46 -9.95 26.27 4.75
C LEU A 46 -10.78 26.39 6.04
N ASP A 47 -11.11 25.26 6.66
CA ASP A 47 -11.88 25.22 7.92
C ASP A 47 -11.08 25.82 9.09
N HIS A 48 -9.76 25.94 8.93
CA HIS A 48 -8.82 26.35 9.97
C HIS A 48 -8.07 27.65 9.64
N LEU A 49 -8.44 28.34 8.55
CA LEU A 49 -7.81 29.61 8.14
C LEU A 49 -8.52 30.86 8.67
N GLN A 50 -9.61 30.71 9.44
CA GLN A 50 -10.24 31.87 10.08
C GLN A 50 -9.23 32.61 10.97
N GLY A 51 -8.97 33.87 10.65
CA GLY A 51 -8.02 34.71 11.36
C GLY A 51 -6.55 34.54 10.98
N ALA A 52 -6.23 33.76 9.95
CA ALA A 52 -4.84 33.51 9.54
C ALA A 52 -4.15 34.73 8.89
N GLY A 53 -4.92 35.71 8.41
CA GLY A 53 -4.38 36.93 7.79
C GLY A 53 -3.45 36.62 6.62
N ASP A 54 -2.36 37.38 6.52
CA ASP A 54 -1.37 37.22 5.44
C ASP A 54 -0.50 35.96 5.57
N ASP A 55 -0.54 35.28 6.72
CA ASP A 55 0.31 34.11 7.06
C ASP A 55 -0.43 32.76 6.91
N TRP A 56 -1.48 32.75 6.09
CA TRP A 56 -2.35 31.58 5.89
C TRP A 56 -1.61 30.34 5.42
N SER A 57 -0.51 30.48 4.66
CA SER A 57 0.26 29.36 4.13
C SER A 57 0.99 28.59 5.23
N ARG A 58 1.58 29.29 6.21
CA ARG A 58 2.19 28.67 7.38
C ARG A 58 1.15 27.99 8.26
N VAL A 59 0.03 28.68 8.53
CA VAL A 59 -1.08 28.14 9.33
C VAL A 59 -1.65 26.86 8.70
N ALA A 60 -1.81 26.83 7.37
CA ALA A 60 -2.23 25.63 6.64
C ALA A 60 -1.22 24.50 6.79
N ALA A 61 0.07 24.77 6.59
CA ALA A 61 1.14 23.77 6.69
C ALA A 61 1.26 23.16 8.10
N GLU A 62 1.22 23.99 9.14
CA GLU A 62 1.21 23.54 10.53
C GLU A 62 -0.05 22.74 10.87
N GLY A 63 -1.20 23.11 10.29
CA GLY A 63 -2.45 22.37 10.39
C GLY A 63 -2.35 20.97 9.79
N VAL A 64 -1.87 20.85 8.55
CA VAL A 64 -1.63 19.56 7.88
C VAL A 64 -0.66 18.70 8.70
N GLN A 65 0.46 19.27 9.16
CA GLN A 65 1.44 18.53 9.95
C GLN A 65 0.85 17.99 11.26
N ARG A 66 0.04 18.79 11.97
CA ARG A 66 -0.66 18.36 13.19
C ARG A 66 -1.67 17.26 12.89
N HIS A 67 -2.45 17.41 11.84
CA HIS A 67 -3.44 16.40 11.42
C HIS A 67 -2.78 15.06 11.09
N LEU A 68 -1.72 15.07 10.27
CA LEU A 68 -0.94 13.88 9.93
C LEU A 68 -0.32 13.22 11.18
N THR A 69 0.26 14.02 12.07
CA THR A 69 0.86 13.52 13.33
C THR A 69 -0.21 12.86 14.20
N SER A 70 -1.39 13.46 14.32
CA SER A 70 -2.52 12.89 15.07
C SER A 70 -3.02 11.60 14.43
N ALA A 71 -3.15 11.55 13.10
CA ALA A 71 -3.59 10.35 12.38
C ALA A 71 -2.60 9.20 12.62
N LEU A 72 -1.30 9.44 12.40
CA LEU A 72 -0.24 8.45 12.61
C LEU A 72 -0.15 7.97 14.07
N GLY A 73 -0.33 8.86 15.04
CA GLY A 73 -0.37 8.50 16.46
C GLY A 73 -1.51 7.55 16.81
N ARG A 74 -2.67 7.68 16.16
CA ARG A 74 -3.78 6.71 16.32
C ARG A 74 -3.40 5.34 15.75
N PHE A 75 -2.76 5.30 14.58
CA PHE A 75 -2.29 4.04 13.99
C PHE A 75 -1.25 3.34 14.88
N ASP A 76 -0.27 4.06 15.41
CA ASP A 76 0.70 3.50 16.35
C ASP A 76 -0.02 2.97 17.61
N SER A 77 -1.03 3.67 18.13
CA SER A 77 -1.82 3.23 19.28
C SER A 77 -2.67 1.99 18.99
N ASP A 78 -3.32 1.92 17.83
CA ASP A 78 -4.14 0.76 17.43
C ASP A 78 -3.28 -0.49 17.23
N LEU A 79 -2.04 -0.31 16.76
CA LEU A 79 -1.04 -1.37 16.59
C LEU A 79 -0.24 -1.68 17.86
N ALA A 80 -0.38 -0.88 18.93
CA ALA A 80 0.34 -1.04 20.20
C ALA A 80 -0.12 -2.26 21.03
N SER A 81 -1.17 -2.97 20.61
CA SER A 81 -1.65 -4.19 21.29
C SER A 81 -0.73 -5.40 21.15
N GLY A 82 0.35 -5.29 20.37
CA GLY A 82 1.33 -6.36 20.13
C GLY A 82 2.52 -6.38 21.10
N HIS A 83 3.44 -7.32 20.89
CA HIS A 83 4.68 -7.48 21.68
C HIS A 83 5.78 -6.48 21.30
N PHE A 84 5.45 -5.41 20.58
CA PHE A 84 6.42 -4.45 20.08
C PHE A 84 6.34 -3.14 20.88
N ASP A 85 7.33 -2.89 21.72
CA ASP A 85 7.44 -1.71 22.58
C ASP A 85 7.97 -0.46 21.85
N GLY A 86 7.67 -0.30 20.56
CA GLY A 86 8.18 0.79 19.73
C GLY A 86 7.12 1.46 18.85
N SER A 87 7.47 2.59 18.24
CA SER A 87 6.63 3.22 17.21
C SER A 87 6.75 2.45 15.90
N PHE A 88 5.64 1.92 15.41
CA PHE A 88 5.58 1.29 14.08
C PHE A 88 5.91 2.31 12.97
N THR A 89 5.45 3.54 13.13
CA THR A 89 5.76 4.66 12.23
C THR A 89 7.27 4.92 12.14
N ALA A 90 7.98 4.87 13.27
CA ALA A 90 9.44 4.99 13.30
C ALA A 90 10.15 3.77 12.67
N LEU A 91 9.69 2.56 13.00
CA LEU A 91 10.23 1.31 12.47
C LEU A 91 10.15 1.23 10.94
N LEU A 92 9.06 1.73 10.35
CA LEU A 92 8.82 1.70 8.91
C LEU A 92 9.46 2.89 8.16
N GLY A 93 10.21 3.75 8.85
CA GLY A 93 10.99 4.82 8.22
C GLY A 93 10.17 6.01 7.70
N LEU A 94 8.90 6.15 8.10
CA LEU A 94 7.96 7.17 7.60
C LEU A 94 8.13 8.55 8.23
N SER A 95 9.29 8.84 8.82
CA SER A 95 9.58 10.10 9.51
C SER A 95 9.45 11.37 8.64
N ARG A 96 9.23 11.24 7.32
CA ARG A 96 9.11 12.35 6.37
C ARG A 96 8.06 12.12 5.26
N PRO A 97 6.77 12.39 5.51
CA PRO A 97 5.71 12.37 4.49
C PRO A 97 5.98 13.30 3.29
N SER A 98 6.77 14.36 3.47
CA SER A 98 7.13 15.32 2.40
C SER A 98 7.94 14.74 1.25
N LYS A 99 8.46 13.50 1.39
CA LYS A 99 9.16 12.77 0.32
C LYS A 99 8.27 11.72 -0.37
N PHE A 100 6.98 11.74 -0.08
CA PHE A 100 6.04 10.77 -0.61
C PHE A 100 5.42 11.31 -1.91
N ASP A 101 6.14 11.14 -3.02
CA ASP A 101 5.75 11.65 -4.36
C ASP A 101 4.36 11.17 -4.81
N HIS A 102 3.88 10.04 -4.29
CA HIS A 102 2.53 9.54 -4.55
C HIS A 102 1.44 10.55 -4.17
N LEU A 103 1.67 11.35 -3.11
CA LEU A 103 0.74 12.40 -2.68
C LEU A 103 0.55 13.48 -3.76
N VAL A 104 1.47 13.64 -4.69
CA VAL A 104 1.36 14.68 -5.73
C VAL A 104 0.64 14.15 -6.97
N HIS A 105 0.97 12.93 -7.39
CA HIS A 105 0.53 12.40 -8.68
C HIS A 105 -0.69 11.48 -8.60
N TYR A 106 -0.93 10.84 -7.47
CA TYR A 106 -1.90 9.74 -7.33
C TYR A 106 -2.65 9.79 -5.99
N GLY A 107 -2.83 11.00 -5.47
CA GLY A 107 -3.41 11.24 -4.17
C GLY A 107 -4.76 10.57 -3.91
N GLY A 108 -4.96 10.13 -2.67
CA GLY A 108 -6.20 9.51 -2.19
C GLY A 108 -6.43 8.08 -2.69
N SER A 109 -5.46 7.47 -3.39
CA SER A 109 -5.60 6.15 -4.02
C SER A 109 -4.55 5.11 -3.60
N TYR A 110 -3.67 5.40 -2.63
CA TYR A 110 -2.61 4.46 -2.27
C TYR A 110 -3.14 3.12 -1.72
N TYR A 111 -4.34 3.12 -1.12
CA TYR A 111 -5.02 1.90 -0.66
C TYR A 111 -5.26 0.88 -1.80
N CYS A 112 -5.29 1.31 -3.06
CA CYS A 112 -5.45 0.45 -4.23
C CYS A 112 -4.37 -0.64 -4.32
N TYR A 113 -3.15 -0.41 -3.84
CA TYR A 113 -2.10 -1.44 -3.82
C TYR A 113 -2.48 -2.64 -2.94
N LEU A 114 -2.98 -2.38 -1.73
CA LEU A 114 -3.45 -3.42 -0.82
C LEU A 114 -4.71 -4.11 -1.34
N PHE A 115 -5.66 -3.32 -1.83
CA PHE A 115 -6.89 -3.84 -2.41
C PHE A 115 -6.61 -4.77 -3.60
N ASN A 116 -5.79 -4.34 -4.56
CA ASN A 116 -5.42 -5.14 -5.72
C ASN A 116 -4.63 -6.40 -5.33
N ARG A 117 -3.80 -6.35 -4.27
CA ARG A 117 -3.11 -7.53 -3.74
C ARG A 117 -4.09 -8.55 -3.15
N ALA A 118 -5.07 -8.09 -2.38
CA ALA A 118 -6.12 -8.96 -1.82
C ALA A 118 -6.97 -9.58 -2.93
N LEU A 119 -7.42 -8.77 -3.90
CA LEU A 119 -8.19 -9.24 -5.06
C LEU A 119 -7.40 -10.25 -5.90
N SER A 120 -6.15 -9.95 -6.23
CA SER A 120 -5.28 -10.86 -6.99
C SER A 120 -5.05 -12.17 -6.24
N SER A 121 -4.88 -12.12 -4.92
CA SER A 121 -4.76 -13.32 -4.10
C SER A 121 -6.04 -14.15 -4.11
N HIS A 122 -7.20 -13.51 -4.02
CA HIS A 122 -8.50 -14.16 -4.11
C HIS A 122 -8.66 -14.87 -5.47
N VAL A 123 -8.41 -14.16 -6.58
CA VAL A 123 -8.48 -14.73 -7.93
C VAL A 123 -7.51 -15.91 -8.09
N TRP A 124 -6.28 -15.79 -7.60
CA TRP A 124 -5.31 -16.89 -7.65
C TRP A 124 -5.82 -18.15 -6.93
N GLN A 125 -6.31 -17.98 -5.69
CA GLN A 125 -6.76 -19.11 -4.87
C GLN A 125 -7.95 -19.84 -5.47
N HIS A 126 -8.88 -19.13 -6.12
CA HIS A 126 -10.13 -19.70 -6.63
C HIS A 126 -10.07 -20.12 -8.10
N SER A 127 -9.20 -19.51 -8.91
CA SER A 127 -9.19 -19.74 -10.36
C SER A 127 -7.91 -20.38 -10.90
N PHE A 128 -6.77 -20.24 -10.21
CA PHE A 128 -5.46 -20.64 -10.77
C PHE A 128 -4.67 -21.63 -9.91
N ARG A 129 -5.03 -21.81 -8.64
CA ARG A 129 -4.23 -22.63 -7.70
C ARG A 129 -4.06 -24.08 -8.16
N GLU A 130 -5.12 -24.68 -8.71
CA GLU A 130 -5.13 -26.09 -9.12
C GLU A 130 -4.44 -26.31 -10.47
N ASP A 131 -4.79 -25.50 -11.47
CA ASP A 131 -4.17 -25.53 -12.80
C ASP A 131 -3.82 -24.11 -13.27
N PRO A 132 -2.63 -23.59 -12.93
CA PRO A 132 -2.25 -22.21 -13.22
C PRO A 132 -1.95 -21.94 -14.69
N PHE A 133 -1.75 -22.99 -15.50
CA PHE A 133 -1.44 -22.88 -16.93
C PHE A 133 -2.54 -23.47 -17.82
N GLY A 134 -3.63 -23.93 -17.22
CA GLY A 134 -4.80 -24.44 -17.92
C GLY A 134 -5.48 -23.38 -18.77
N ALA A 135 -5.80 -23.74 -20.01
CA ALA A 135 -6.55 -22.87 -20.91
C ALA A 135 -7.94 -22.50 -20.34
N GLY A 136 -8.55 -23.40 -19.55
CA GLY A 136 -9.81 -23.14 -18.85
C GLY A 136 -9.71 -22.10 -17.75
N SER A 137 -8.62 -22.12 -16.96
CA SER A 137 -8.36 -21.16 -15.88
C SER A 137 -8.08 -19.74 -16.40
N GLY A 138 -7.36 -19.64 -17.53
CA GLY A 138 -6.98 -18.35 -18.12
C GLY A 138 -8.06 -17.67 -18.97
N GLY A 139 -9.04 -18.41 -19.48
CA GLY A 139 -10.10 -17.88 -20.34
C GLY A 139 -10.89 -16.72 -19.72
N PRO A 140 -11.47 -16.90 -18.51
CA PRO A 140 -12.22 -15.83 -17.83
C PRO A 140 -11.39 -14.57 -17.56
N LEU A 141 -10.14 -14.72 -17.10
CA LEU A 141 -9.24 -13.59 -16.87
C LEU A 141 -8.93 -12.84 -18.17
N LYS A 142 -8.72 -13.56 -19.27
CA LYS A 142 -8.48 -12.95 -20.58
C LYS A 142 -9.66 -12.11 -21.04
N GLU A 143 -10.89 -12.62 -20.90
CA GLU A 143 -12.09 -11.88 -21.29
C GLU A 143 -12.33 -10.65 -20.41
N LEU A 144 -12.10 -10.75 -19.10
CA LEU A 144 -12.11 -9.59 -18.21
C LEU A 144 -11.13 -8.50 -18.68
N LEU A 145 -9.87 -8.87 -18.97
CA LEU A 145 -8.84 -7.93 -19.41
C LEU A 145 -9.13 -7.31 -20.78
N ARG A 146 -9.81 -8.04 -21.67
CA ARG A 146 -10.24 -7.49 -22.98
C ARG A 146 -11.30 -6.40 -22.85
N GLY A 147 -12.11 -6.43 -21.79
CA GLY A 147 -13.11 -5.40 -21.50
C GLY A 147 -12.52 -4.05 -21.11
N GLY A 148 -11.25 -4.02 -20.68
CA GLY A 148 -10.57 -2.80 -20.23
C GLY A 148 -11.37 -2.05 -19.17
N SER A 149 -11.34 -0.72 -19.19
CA SER A 149 -12.09 0.11 -18.24
C SER A 149 -13.57 0.30 -18.62
N VAL A 150 -14.03 -0.27 -19.73
CA VAL A 150 -15.34 0.02 -20.32
C VAL A 150 -16.45 -0.85 -19.73
N VAL A 151 -16.08 -2.03 -19.21
CA VAL A 151 -17.03 -2.99 -18.64
C VAL A 151 -16.79 -3.10 -17.13
N GLN A 152 -17.72 -2.58 -16.34
CA GLN A 152 -17.66 -2.57 -14.86
C GLN A 152 -18.45 -3.70 -14.19
N SER A 153 -18.74 -4.80 -14.89
CA SER A 153 -19.40 -5.96 -14.28
C SER A 153 -18.36 -6.97 -13.80
N LEU A 154 -18.25 -7.13 -12.47
CA LEU A 154 -17.76 -8.34 -11.82
C LEU A 154 -18.95 -9.24 -11.46
#